data_AF-Q9LZX3-F1
#
_entry.id   AF-Q9LZX3-F1
#
_cell.length_a   1.000
_cell.length_b   1.000
_cell.length_c   1.000
_cell.angle_alpha   90.00
_cell.angle_beta   90.00
_cell.angle_gamma   90.00
#
_symmetry.space_group_name_H-M   'P 1'
#
loop_
_entity.id
_entity.type
_entity.pdbx_description
1 polymer ?
#
loop_
_entity_poly.entity_id
_entity_poly.type
_entity_poly.pdbx_seq_one_letter_code
_entity_poly.pdbx_strand_id
1 'polypeptide(L)'
;METLSIGTLVTCKTRFLSTGTNVTLLSALLSAASSLLLHESSWLAVATPVILSPFANRFEEDMVKDGYEDIMNVDISSVAIEMMQTKYASVPQLKYMQMDVRDMSYFEDDSFDTIIDKGTLDSLMCGSDALLSASRMLGEVSRLIKPGGTYFLITYGDPKVRMPHLTRSAYNWKISLYIIPRPGFKRPESCSSSAKSCMEAIPITSEGMLPHDYVLEDPDSHFIYICKKKDEDEEAQLPSYPLMEDVL
;
A
#
# COMPACT_ATOMS: atom_id res chain seq x y z
N MET A 1 -25.29 -9.92 2.99
CA MET A 1 -24.68 -8.57 2.95
C MET A 1 -23.21 -8.83 2.69
N GLU A 2 -22.75 -8.62 1.46
CA GLU A 2 -21.34 -8.87 1.11
C GLU A 2 -20.45 -7.97 1.97
N THR A 3 -19.52 -8.56 2.71
CA THR A 3 -18.49 -7.83 3.42
C THR A 3 -17.63 -7.12 2.39
N LEU A 4 -17.64 -5.78 2.38
CA LEU A 4 -16.78 -4.99 1.51
C LEU A 4 -15.32 -5.37 1.80
N SER A 5 -14.60 -5.84 0.77
CA SER A 5 -13.20 -6.25 0.93
C SER A 5 -12.24 -5.17 0.43
N ILE A 6 -11.00 -5.23 0.88
CA ILE A 6 -9.91 -4.39 0.35
C ILE A 6 -9.77 -4.57 -1.17
N GLY A 7 -9.94 -5.80 -1.68
CA GLY A 7 -9.97 -6.10 -3.11
C GLY A 7 -11.07 -5.33 -3.83
N THR A 8 -12.28 -5.30 -3.27
CA THR A 8 -13.40 -4.54 -3.84
C THR A 8 -13.10 -3.03 -3.90
N LEU A 9 -12.46 -2.46 -2.88
CA LEU A 9 -12.07 -1.05 -2.91
C LEU A 9 -11.00 -0.80 -4.00
N VAL A 10 -9.96 -1.63 -4.04
CA VAL A 10 -8.90 -1.53 -5.05
C VAL A 10 -9.52 -1.59 -6.44
N THR A 11 -10.26 -2.65 -6.76
CA THR A 11 -10.94 -2.82 -8.05
C THR A 11 -11.88 -1.66 -8.38
N CYS A 12 -12.62 -1.12 -7.41
CA CYS A 12 -13.50 0.02 -7.64
C CYS A 12 -12.70 1.29 -7.99
N LYS A 13 -11.54 1.51 -7.37
CA LYS A 13 -10.72 2.72 -7.55
C LYS A 13 -9.73 2.62 -8.71
N THR A 14 -9.42 1.40 -9.17
CA THR A 14 -8.63 1.15 -10.37
C THR A 14 -9.50 0.92 -11.61
N ARG A 15 -10.83 0.72 -11.49
CA ARG A 15 -11.75 0.40 -12.61
C ARG A 15 -11.76 1.40 -13.78
N PHE A 16 -11.26 2.61 -13.57
CA PHE A 16 -11.11 3.62 -14.62
C PHE A 16 -9.84 3.46 -15.46
N LEU A 17 -8.92 2.58 -15.04
CA LEU A 17 -7.74 2.18 -15.80
C LEU A 17 -8.21 1.13 -16.81
N SER A 18 -8.04 1.39 -18.11
CA SER A 18 -8.54 0.55 -19.19
C SER A 18 -7.98 -0.88 -19.12
N THR A 19 -8.72 -1.85 -19.68
CA THR A 19 -8.21 -3.20 -19.98
C THR A 19 -6.83 -3.12 -20.65
N GLY A 20 -5.78 -3.67 -20.02
CA GLY A 20 -4.38 -3.55 -20.45
C GLY A 20 -3.45 -2.73 -19.55
N THR A 21 -3.85 -2.44 -18.30
CA THR A 21 -3.06 -1.66 -17.33
C THR A 21 -2.03 -2.54 -16.62
N ASN A 22 -0.77 -2.08 -16.52
CA ASN A 22 0.28 -2.76 -15.78
C ASN A 22 0.17 -2.42 -14.29
N VAL A 23 -0.03 -3.44 -13.44
CA VAL A 23 -0.16 -3.25 -12.00
C VAL A 23 0.97 -3.97 -11.29
N THR A 24 1.67 -3.28 -10.40
CA THR A 24 2.70 -3.91 -9.56
C THR A 24 2.19 -3.98 -8.14
N LEU A 25 2.19 -5.20 -7.59
CA LEU A 25 1.92 -5.44 -6.19
C LEU A 25 3.27 -5.54 -5.46
N LEU A 26 3.60 -4.56 -4.63
CA LEU A 26 4.78 -4.60 -3.77
C LEU A 26 4.43 -5.31 -2.47
N SER A 27 4.90 -6.54 -2.30
CA SER A 27 4.69 -7.34 -1.08
C SER A 27 6.04 -7.78 -0.51
N ALA A 28 6.60 -7.05 0.47
CA ALA A 28 7.82 -7.52 1.12
C ALA A 28 7.54 -8.23 2.45
N LEU A 29 8.08 -9.45 2.60
CA LEU A 29 8.26 -10.11 3.87
C LEU A 29 9.67 -9.87 4.41
N LEU A 30 9.73 -9.41 5.67
CA LEU A 30 10.95 -9.37 6.47
C LEU A 30 11.55 -10.78 6.61
N SER A 31 12.82 -10.92 6.23
CA SER A 31 13.68 -12.01 6.72
C SER A 31 13.85 -11.87 8.23
N ALA A 32 13.27 -12.79 9.00
CA ALA A 32 13.72 -13.09 10.35
C ALA A 32 14.53 -14.40 10.32
N ALA A 33 15.69 -14.37 9.67
CA ALA A 33 16.72 -15.38 9.87
C ALA A 33 17.81 -14.79 10.78
N SER A 34 17.61 -14.91 12.10
CA SER A 34 18.75 -15.01 13.01
C SER A 34 18.70 -16.39 13.65
N SER A 35 19.57 -17.25 13.12
CA SER A 35 20.25 -18.37 13.75
C SER A 35 19.84 -18.66 15.20
N LEU A 36 19.35 -19.86 15.47
CA LEU A 36 19.64 -20.67 16.68
C LEU A 36 18.96 -22.04 16.54
N LEU A 37 19.67 -22.98 15.90
CA LEU A 37 19.60 -24.36 16.39
C LEU A 37 20.33 -24.35 17.73
N LEU A 38 19.63 -24.65 18.82
CA LEU A 38 20.04 -25.63 19.83
C LEU A 38 19.07 -25.64 21.02
N HIS A 39 18.52 -26.83 21.24
CA HIS A 39 18.23 -27.47 22.53
C HIS A 39 17.03 -27.04 23.40
N GLU A 40 16.02 -27.92 23.36
CA GLU A 40 15.08 -28.37 24.40
C GLU A 40 14.50 -27.42 25.46
N SER A 41 13.15 -27.40 25.45
CA SER A 41 12.26 -27.49 26.62
C SER A 41 12.05 -26.26 27.49
N SER A 42 11.07 -25.43 27.11
CA SER A 42 9.93 -25.03 27.96
C SER A 42 8.89 -24.29 27.10
N TRP A 43 7.69 -24.86 27.03
CA TRP A 43 6.62 -24.42 26.15
C TRP A 43 5.90 -23.19 26.70
N LEU A 44 5.99 -22.08 26.00
CA LEU A 44 4.92 -21.09 25.86
C LEU A 44 4.96 -20.58 24.42
N ALA A 45 4.10 -21.16 23.60
CA ALA A 45 3.76 -20.61 22.31
C ALA A 45 3.11 -19.23 22.53
N VAL A 46 3.77 -18.18 22.06
CA VAL A 46 3.08 -16.92 21.75
C VAL A 46 3.47 -16.55 20.33
N ALA A 47 2.47 -16.74 19.47
CA ALA A 47 2.47 -16.43 18.06
C ALA A 47 2.90 -14.99 17.82
N THR A 48 3.95 -14.81 17.02
CA THR A 48 4.23 -13.54 16.37
C THR A 48 3.32 -13.41 15.15
N PRO A 49 2.62 -12.28 14.95
CA PRO A 49 1.86 -12.04 13.73
C PRO A 49 2.82 -11.74 12.58
N VAL A 50 3.21 -12.82 11.95
CA VAL A 50 3.62 -12.98 10.58
C VAL A 50 2.53 -12.41 9.65
N ILE A 51 2.84 -11.49 8.71
CA ILE A 51 2.06 -11.38 7.46
C ILE A 51 2.72 -12.25 6.40
N LEU A 52 2.91 -13.54 6.68
CA LEU A 52 2.62 -14.56 5.69
C LEU A 52 1.10 -14.61 5.65
N SER A 53 0.53 -14.35 4.48
CA SER A 53 -0.63 -15.16 4.16
C SER A 53 -0.66 -15.54 2.69
N PRO A 54 -0.03 -16.67 2.35
CA PRO A 54 -0.65 -17.68 1.49
C PRO A 54 -2.00 -18.21 2.04
N PHE A 55 -2.64 -17.55 3.02
CA PHE A 55 -3.97 -17.84 3.58
C PHE A 55 -4.91 -16.60 3.68
N ALA A 56 -4.76 -15.64 2.76
CA ALA A 56 -5.92 -14.94 2.21
C ALA A 56 -5.94 -15.24 0.70
N ASN A 57 -6.36 -16.46 0.37
CA ASN A 57 -6.24 -17.15 -0.94
C ASN A 57 -6.95 -16.48 -2.12
N ARG A 58 -7.04 -15.16 -2.21
CA ARG A 58 -7.81 -14.52 -3.28
C ARG A 58 -7.39 -13.13 -3.71
N PHE A 59 -6.50 -12.37 -3.06
CA PHE A 59 -6.29 -10.98 -3.50
C PHE A 59 -5.72 -10.90 -4.93
N GLU A 60 -4.58 -11.54 -5.18
CA GLU A 60 -3.98 -11.63 -6.51
C GLU A 60 -4.87 -12.41 -7.49
N GLU A 61 -5.50 -13.51 -7.04
CA GLU A 61 -6.40 -14.29 -7.88
C GLU A 61 -7.67 -13.52 -8.28
N ASP A 62 -8.22 -12.71 -7.37
CA ASP A 62 -9.40 -11.91 -7.61
C ASP A 62 -9.05 -10.73 -8.50
N MET A 63 -7.85 -10.15 -8.39
CA MET A 63 -7.34 -9.23 -9.40
C MET A 63 -7.26 -9.91 -10.77
N VAL A 64 -6.71 -11.12 -10.87
CA VAL A 64 -6.72 -11.84 -12.16
C VAL A 64 -8.15 -12.08 -12.66
N LYS A 65 -9.10 -12.47 -11.79
CA LYS A 65 -10.52 -12.64 -12.15
C LYS A 65 -11.20 -11.33 -12.55
N ASP A 66 -10.77 -10.21 -11.97
CA ASP A 66 -11.25 -8.87 -12.28
C ASP A 66 -10.66 -8.33 -13.60
N GLY A 67 -9.76 -9.09 -14.25
CA GLY A 67 -9.24 -8.81 -15.60
C GLY A 67 -7.87 -8.13 -15.63
N TYR A 68 -7.10 -8.19 -14.55
CA TYR A 68 -5.74 -7.67 -14.53
C TYR A 68 -4.80 -8.68 -15.19
N GLU A 69 -4.01 -8.22 -16.16
CA GLU A 69 -3.26 -9.10 -17.06
C GLU A 69 -1.75 -9.13 -16.77
N ASP A 70 -1.20 -8.07 -16.19
CA ASP A 70 0.22 -7.98 -15.83
C ASP A 70 0.37 -7.55 -14.37
N ILE A 71 0.62 -8.53 -13.50
CA ILE A 71 0.82 -8.32 -12.07
C ILE A 71 2.25 -8.74 -11.70
N MET A 72 3.11 -7.77 -11.41
CA MET A 72 4.44 -8.02 -10.86
C MET A 72 4.41 -8.00 -9.34
N ASN A 73 4.82 -9.11 -8.73
CA ASN A 73 4.98 -9.24 -7.29
C ASN A 73 6.48 -9.23 -6.95
N VAL A 74 6.88 -8.41 -5.98
CA VAL A 74 8.27 -8.38 -5.52
C VAL A 74 8.37 -8.60 -4.02
N ASP A 75 9.36 -9.37 -3.59
CA ASP A 75 9.68 -9.66 -2.18
C ASP A 75 11.21 -9.83 -2.02
N ILE A 76 11.79 -9.45 -0.88
CA ILE A 76 13.22 -9.64 -0.61
C ILE A 76 13.56 -11.12 -0.34
N SER A 77 12.59 -11.93 0.09
CA SER A 77 12.73 -13.33 0.44
C SER A 77 12.70 -14.23 -0.79
N SER A 78 13.84 -14.81 -1.16
CA SER A 78 13.91 -15.82 -2.24
C SER A 78 12.99 -17.01 -1.99
N VAL A 79 12.89 -17.46 -0.74
CA VAL A 79 12.05 -18.60 -0.35
C VAL A 79 10.57 -18.31 -0.62
N ALA A 80 10.10 -17.09 -0.30
CA ALA A 80 8.72 -16.70 -0.58
C ALA A 80 8.44 -16.64 -2.08
N ILE A 81 9.37 -16.07 -2.85
CA ILE A 81 9.28 -15.98 -4.32
C ILE A 81 9.21 -17.38 -4.94
N GLU A 82 10.10 -18.30 -4.58
CA GLU A 82 10.10 -19.67 -5.12
C GLU A 82 8.79 -20.42 -4.80
N MET A 83 8.28 -20.28 -3.57
CA MET A 83 7.00 -20.86 -3.17
C MET A 83 5.84 -20.33 -4.01
N MET A 84 5.79 -19.02 -4.25
CA MET A 84 4.70 -18.37 -4.99
C MET A 84 4.77 -18.65 -6.49
N GLN A 85 5.97 -18.65 -7.07
CA GLN A 85 6.21 -19.09 -8.45
C GLN A 85 5.73 -20.53 -8.65
N THR A 86 6.00 -21.42 -7.70
CA THR A 86 5.52 -22.81 -7.74
C THR A 86 4.00 -22.89 -7.61
N LYS A 87 3.42 -22.15 -6.66
CA LYS A 87 1.97 -22.16 -6.38
C LYS A 87 1.15 -21.66 -7.58
N TYR A 88 1.61 -20.60 -8.26
CA TYR A 88 0.89 -19.94 -9.34
C TYR A 88 1.55 -20.14 -10.72
N ALA A 89 2.32 -21.22 -10.89
CA ALA A 89 3.00 -21.53 -12.15
C ALA A 89 2.04 -21.61 -13.36
N SER A 90 0.76 -21.93 -13.13
CA SER A 90 -0.28 -22.00 -14.16
C SER A 90 -1.05 -20.69 -14.40
N VAL A 91 -0.71 -19.61 -13.69
CA VAL A 91 -1.38 -18.30 -13.77
C VAL A 91 -0.40 -17.27 -14.36
N PRO A 92 -0.31 -17.16 -15.70
CA PRO A 92 0.72 -16.35 -16.37
C PRO A 92 0.63 -14.84 -16.09
N GLN A 93 -0.52 -14.36 -15.60
CA GLN A 93 -0.71 -12.96 -15.20
C GLN A 93 0.08 -12.60 -13.94
N LEU A 94 0.42 -13.59 -13.10
CA LEU A 94 1.14 -13.41 -11.84
C LEU A 94 2.63 -13.68 -12.04
N LYS A 95 3.43 -12.62 -12.01
CA LYS A 95 4.89 -12.68 -12.07
C LYS A 95 5.45 -12.43 -10.66
N TYR A 96 6.57 -13.07 -10.33
CA TYR A 96 7.23 -12.95 -9.03
C TYR A 96 8.73 -12.74 -9.22
N MET A 97 9.29 -11.74 -8.55
CA MET A 97 10.70 -11.38 -8.64
C MET A 97 11.28 -11.09 -7.26
N GLN A 98 12.45 -11.67 -6.95
CA GLN A 98 13.15 -11.31 -5.72
C GLN A 98 13.75 -9.91 -5.86
N MET A 99 13.40 -8.99 -4.97
CA MET A 99 13.89 -7.60 -4.99
C MET A 99 13.72 -6.91 -3.63
N ASP A 100 14.62 -5.99 -3.31
CA ASP A 100 14.46 -5.10 -2.16
C ASP A 100 13.69 -3.85 -2.59
N VAL A 101 12.52 -3.58 -2.01
CA VAL A 101 11.69 -2.41 -2.35
C VAL A 101 12.35 -1.06 -2.07
N ARG A 102 13.48 -1.04 -1.35
CA ARG A 102 14.29 0.16 -1.12
C ARG A 102 15.23 0.49 -2.29
N ASP A 103 15.42 -0.46 -3.20
CA ASP A 103 16.21 -0.35 -4.43
C ASP A 103 15.55 -1.17 -5.54
N MET A 104 14.70 -0.50 -6.31
CA MET A 104 13.95 -1.06 -7.43
C MET A 104 14.52 -0.56 -8.77
N SER A 105 15.83 -0.27 -8.81
CA SER A 105 16.56 0.26 -9.98
C SER A 105 16.52 -0.63 -11.22
N TYR A 106 16.12 -1.90 -11.07
CA TYR A 106 15.84 -2.79 -12.20
C TYR A 106 14.71 -2.28 -13.10
N PHE A 107 13.71 -1.60 -12.51
CA PHE A 107 12.59 -1.03 -13.26
C PHE A 107 12.88 0.42 -13.64
N GLU A 108 12.55 0.77 -14.87
CA GLU A 108 12.61 2.15 -15.35
C GLU A 108 11.59 3.04 -14.62
N ASP A 109 11.88 4.34 -14.60
CA ASP A 109 10.96 5.35 -14.10
C ASP A 109 9.62 5.29 -14.86
N ASP A 110 8.53 5.64 -14.19
CA ASP A 110 7.19 5.68 -14.79
C ASP A 110 6.81 4.37 -15.52
N SER A 111 7.18 3.22 -14.96
CA SER A 111 6.91 1.90 -15.53
C SER A 111 5.55 1.32 -15.11
N PHE A 112 4.94 1.81 -14.02
CA PHE A 112 3.70 1.26 -13.46
C PHE A 112 2.56 2.26 -13.37
N ASP A 113 1.36 1.83 -13.74
CA ASP A 113 0.14 2.63 -13.62
C ASP A 113 -0.38 2.62 -12.18
N THR A 114 -0.19 1.50 -11.49
CA THR A 114 -0.61 1.30 -10.11
C THR A 114 0.40 0.51 -9.32
N ILE A 115 0.69 0.97 -8.10
CA ILE A 115 1.47 0.26 -7.10
C ILE A 115 0.59 -0.01 -5.89
N ILE A 116 0.58 -1.24 -5.38
CA ILE A 116 -0.13 -1.61 -4.16
C ILE A 116 0.89 -2.09 -3.14
N ASP A 117 0.90 -1.48 -1.96
CA ASP A 117 1.65 -1.89 -0.78
C ASP A 117 0.67 -2.36 0.28
N LYS A 118 0.83 -3.61 0.72
CA LYS A 118 0.03 -4.17 1.81
C LYS A 118 0.95 -4.64 2.93
N GLY A 119 1.15 -3.79 3.93
CA GLY A 119 1.94 -4.09 5.12
C GLY A 119 3.46 -4.09 4.93
N THR A 120 3.96 -3.73 3.74
CA THR A 120 5.41 -3.63 3.49
C THR A 120 6.00 -2.43 4.21
N LEU A 121 5.35 -1.26 4.11
CA LEU A 121 5.77 -0.09 4.86
C LEU A 121 5.57 -0.26 6.38
N ASP A 122 4.62 -1.09 6.83
CA ASP A 122 4.53 -1.51 8.25
C ASP A 122 5.78 -2.25 8.68
N SER A 123 6.19 -3.24 7.88
CA SER A 123 7.39 -4.04 8.12
C SER A 123 8.66 -3.19 8.20
N LEU A 124 8.88 -2.29 7.24
CA LEU A 124 10.07 -1.42 7.23
C LEU A 124 10.13 -0.48 8.44
N MET A 125 8.98 -0.04 8.95
CA MET A 125 8.91 0.88 10.09
C MET A 125 9.19 0.23 11.43
N CYS A 126 9.24 -1.11 11.51
CA CYS A 126 9.65 -1.85 12.69
C CYS A 126 11.18 -2.00 12.83
N GLY A 127 11.94 -1.65 11.79
CA GLY A 127 13.40 -1.79 11.76
C GLY A 127 14.17 -0.65 12.44
N SER A 128 15.46 -0.87 12.70
CA SER A 128 16.37 0.14 13.28
C SER A 128 16.48 1.41 12.44
N ASP A 129 16.44 1.28 11.11
CA ASP A 129 16.53 2.37 10.14
C ASP A 129 15.18 2.71 9.51
N ALA A 130 14.11 2.65 10.32
CA ALA A 130 12.72 2.82 9.88
C ALA A 130 12.51 4.04 8.97
N LEU A 131 12.93 5.23 9.41
CA LEU A 131 12.74 6.48 8.66
C LEU A 131 13.45 6.47 7.31
N LEU A 132 14.69 6.00 7.28
CA LEU A 132 15.50 5.93 6.07
C LEU A 132 14.94 4.88 5.10
N SER A 133 14.56 3.71 5.61
CA SER A 133 13.99 2.62 4.82
C SER A 133 12.65 3.01 4.21
N ALA A 134 11.76 3.64 4.99
CA ALA A 134 10.51 4.19 4.50
C ALA A 134 10.73 5.28 3.44
N SER A 135 11.67 6.20 3.68
CA SER A 135 12.03 7.25 2.72
C SER A 135 12.52 6.67 1.39
N ARG A 136 13.36 5.63 1.43
CA ARG A 136 13.90 4.97 0.23
C ARG A 136 12.80 4.24 -0.54
N MET A 137 12.02 3.42 0.14
CA MET A 137 10.88 2.71 -0.48
C MET A 137 9.90 3.69 -1.13
N LEU A 138 9.45 4.72 -0.41
CA LEU A 138 8.50 5.70 -0.96
C LEU A 138 9.10 6.53 -2.10
N GLY A 139 10.42 6.76 -2.08
CA GLY A 139 11.14 7.36 -3.21
C GLY A 139 11.05 6.50 -4.46
N GLU A 140 11.33 5.20 -4.33
CA GLU A 140 11.22 4.25 -5.44
C GLU A 140 9.77 4.10 -5.92
N VAL A 141 8.80 4.03 -5.01
CA VAL A 141 7.37 4.01 -5.37
C VAL A 141 7.00 5.26 -6.20
N SER A 142 7.41 6.44 -5.76
CA SER A 142 7.14 7.69 -6.49
C SER A 142 7.82 7.74 -7.85
N ARG A 143 9.03 7.17 -7.98
CA ARG A 143 9.80 7.11 -9.22
C ARG A 143 9.14 6.18 -10.24
N LEU A 144 8.63 5.04 -9.79
CA LEU A 144 8.08 4.00 -10.67
C LEU A 144 6.64 4.25 -11.12
N ILE A 145 5.86 5.00 -10.36
CA ILE A 145 4.47 5.33 -10.72
C ILE A 145 4.48 6.39 -11.82
N LYS A 146 3.79 6.12 -12.93
CA LYS A 146 3.58 7.09 -14.02
C LYS A 146 2.91 8.39 -13.55
N PRO A 147 3.08 9.52 -14.24
CA PRO A 147 2.17 10.66 -14.10
C PRO A 147 0.71 10.19 -14.24
N GLY A 148 -0.15 10.64 -13.34
CA GLY A 148 -1.54 10.18 -13.26
C GLY A 148 -1.70 8.75 -12.72
N GLY A 149 -0.63 8.06 -12.32
CA GLY A 149 -0.68 6.73 -11.71
C GLY A 149 -1.06 6.77 -10.22
N THR A 150 -1.30 5.60 -9.62
CA THR A 150 -1.86 5.51 -8.25
C THR A 150 -1.06 4.57 -7.34
N TYR A 151 -0.72 5.05 -6.15
CA TYR A 151 -0.19 4.23 -5.05
C TYR A 151 -1.30 3.90 -4.04
N PHE A 152 -1.49 2.63 -3.72
CA PHE A 152 -2.34 2.17 -2.63
C PHE A 152 -1.47 1.69 -1.48
N LEU A 153 -1.51 2.37 -0.34
CA LEU A 153 -0.91 1.89 0.90
C LEU A 153 -2.01 1.34 1.81
N ILE A 154 -2.02 0.03 2.02
CA ILE A 154 -2.89 -0.70 2.94
C ILE A 154 -2.07 -1.03 4.19
N THR A 155 -2.43 -0.42 5.31
CA THR A 155 -1.61 -0.44 6.53
C THR A 155 -2.46 -0.38 7.79
N TYR A 156 -1.89 -0.79 8.92
CA TYR A 156 -2.48 -0.52 10.24
C TYR A 156 -2.04 0.82 10.83
N GLY A 157 -1.10 1.53 10.18
CA GLY A 157 -0.65 2.85 10.63
C GLY A 157 -1.72 3.92 10.42
N ASP A 158 -2.15 4.54 11.50
CA ASP A 158 -3.07 5.67 11.47
C ASP A 158 -2.44 6.94 10.86
N PRO A 159 -3.23 7.96 10.49
CA PRO A 159 -2.72 9.13 9.78
C PRO A 159 -1.64 9.91 10.54
N LYS A 160 -1.65 9.90 11.87
CA LYS A 160 -0.63 10.55 12.72
C LYS A 160 0.76 10.02 12.42
N VAL A 161 0.86 8.71 12.20
CA VAL A 161 2.15 8.04 11.98
C VAL A 161 2.48 7.91 10.50
N ARG A 162 1.48 7.85 9.59
CA ARG A 162 1.73 7.65 8.15
C ARG A 162 1.86 8.92 7.33
N MET A 163 1.06 9.94 7.60
CA MET A 163 1.07 11.17 6.79
C MET A 163 2.43 11.88 6.74
N PRO A 164 3.25 11.94 7.81
CA PRO A 164 4.58 12.56 7.73
C PRO A 164 5.50 11.90 6.69
N HIS A 165 5.29 10.62 6.38
CA HIS A 165 6.04 9.93 5.35
C HIS A 165 5.46 10.19 3.96
N LEU A 166 4.14 10.27 3.82
CA LEU A 166 3.47 10.36 2.52
C LEU A 166 3.39 11.78 1.95
N THR A 167 3.50 12.83 2.78
CA THR A 167 3.23 14.23 2.38
C THR A 167 4.45 14.99 1.86
N ARG A 168 5.54 14.29 1.53
CA ARG A 168 6.75 14.94 0.99
C ARG A 168 6.46 15.52 -0.38
N SER A 169 6.82 16.79 -0.60
CA SER A 169 6.60 17.50 -1.87
C SER A 169 7.21 16.78 -3.08
N ALA A 170 8.33 16.09 -2.88
CA ALA A 170 9.01 15.30 -3.90
C ALA A 170 8.14 14.20 -4.53
N TYR A 171 7.08 13.74 -3.86
CA TYR A 171 6.21 12.68 -4.39
C TYR A 171 5.08 13.21 -5.27
N ASN A 172 4.77 14.51 -5.18
CA ASN A 172 3.78 15.22 -5.98
C ASN A 172 2.45 14.47 -6.20
N TRP A 173 1.92 13.83 -5.16
CA TRP A 173 0.63 13.15 -5.23
C TRP A 173 -0.43 13.77 -4.33
N LYS A 174 -1.69 13.54 -4.67
CA LYS A 174 -2.85 13.84 -3.83
C LYS A 174 -3.26 12.60 -3.05
N ILE A 175 -3.45 12.75 -1.74
CA ILE A 175 -3.77 11.64 -0.84
C ILE A 175 -5.28 11.63 -0.54
N SER A 176 -5.90 10.45 -0.60
CA SER A 176 -7.25 10.18 -0.11
C SER A 176 -7.20 9.03 0.89
N LEU A 177 -7.87 9.18 2.04
CA LEU A 177 -7.89 8.17 3.09
C LEU A 177 -9.20 7.38 3.09
N TYR A 178 -9.11 6.07 3.24
CA TYR A 178 -10.24 5.18 3.48
C TYR A 178 -9.94 4.33 4.70
N ILE A 179 -10.97 3.93 5.44
CA ILE A 179 -10.84 3.05 6.59
C ILE A 179 -11.80 1.88 6.41
N ILE A 180 -11.24 0.67 6.43
CA ILE A 180 -11.99 -0.57 6.25
C ILE A 180 -11.91 -1.39 7.54
N PRO A 181 -13.03 -1.66 8.23
CA PRO A 181 -13.07 -2.57 9.38
C PRO A 181 -12.59 -3.96 9.01
N ARG A 182 -12.12 -4.73 9.99
CA ARG A 182 -11.67 -6.10 9.70
C ARG A 182 -12.82 -6.99 9.21
N PRO A 183 -12.51 -8.00 8.39
CA PRO A 183 -13.47 -9.03 8.02
C PRO A 183 -14.12 -9.66 9.26
N GLY A 184 -15.45 -9.71 9.27
CA GLY A 184 -16.21 -10.29 10.39
C GLY A 184 -16.49 -9.33 11.56
N PHE A 185 -16.07 -8.07 11.49
CA PHE A 185 -16.48 -7.06 12.46
C PHE A 185 -18.00 -6.89 12.47
N LYS A 186 -18.61 -7.04 13.64
CA LYS A 186 -20.05 -6.83 13.86
C LYS A 186 -20.24 -5.48 14.54
N ARG A 187 -20.87 -4.54 13.83
CA ARG A 187 -21.25 -3.26 14.43
C ARG A 187 -22.19 -3.49 15.61
N PRO A 188 -21.99 -2.80 16.75
CA PRO A 188 -22.98 -2.74 17.82
C PRO A 188 -24.32 -2.21 17.28
N GLU A 189 -25.44 -2.80 17.69
CA GLU A 189 -26.80 -2.47 17.20
C GLU A 189 -27.23 -1.00 17.46
N SER A 190 -26.46 -0.24 18.25
CA SER A 190 -26.75 1.15 18.61
C SER A 190 -26.20 2.22 17.65
N CYS A 191 -25.44 1.86 16.61
CA CYS A 191 -24.85 2.83 15.68
C CYS A 191 -25.64 2.94 14.37
N SER A 192 -26.22 4.12 14.11
CA SER A 192 -27.06 4.42 12.94
C SER A 192 -26.28 4.82 11.68
N SER A 193 -24.95 4.71 11.66
CA SER A 193 -24.14 4.99 10.47
C SER A 193 -24.37 3.88 9.44
N SER A 194 -25.06 4.20 8.34
CA SER A 194 -25.32 3.26 7.25
C SER A 194 -24.01 2.69 6.67
N ALA A 195 -24.05 1.47 6.10
CA ALA A 195 -22.93 0.78 5.43
C ALA A 195 -22.31 1.55 4.22
N LYS A 196 -22.71 2.82 4.01
CA LYS A 196 -22.19 3.71 2.97
C LYS A 196 -20.75 4.19 3.23
N SER A 197 -20.22 4.08 4.45
CA SER A 197 -18.99 4.81 4.83
C SER A 197 -17.66 4.21 4.31
N CYS A 198 -17.64 3.00 3.78
CA CYS A 198 -16.37 2.33 3.44
C CYS A 198 -15.87 2.61 2.00
N MET A 199 -16.74 3.12 1.12
CA MET A 199 -16.46 3.43 -0.29
C MET A 199 -16.12 4.91 -0.54
N GLU A 200 -16.36 5.77 0.46
CA GLU A 200 -16.13 7.21 0.41
C GLU A 200 -14.84 7.54 1.15
N ALA A 201 -14.08 8.51 0.62
CA ALA A 201 -12.88 8.96 1.28
C ALA A 201 -13.25 9.73 2.55
N ILE A 202 -12.51 9.47 3.62
CA ILE A 202 -12.67 10.18 4.88
C ILE A 202 -12.02 11.56 4.76
N PRO A 203 -12.72 12.64 5.13
CA PRO A 203 -12.13 13.97 5.18
C PRO A 203 -10.93 13.96 6.11
N ILE A 204 -9.79 14.46 5.63
CA ILE A 204 -8.59 14.70 6.42
C ILE A 204 -8.43 16.20 6.65
N THR A 205 -7.87 16.59 7.79
CA THR A 205 -7.56 18.00 8.09
C THR A 205 -6.44 18.53 7.20
N SER A 206 -6.17 19.85 7.28
CA SER A 206 -5.03 20.47 6.59
C SER A 206 -3.68 19.83 6.96
N GLU A 207 -3.59 19.24 8.14
CA GLU A 207 -2.41 18.54 8.68
C GLU A 207 -2.39 17.05 8.28
N GLY A 208 -3.38 16.58 7.50
CA GLY A 208 -3.53 15.19 7.08
C GLY A 208 -4.14 14.28 8.15
N MET A 209 -4.68 14.83 9.24
CA MET A 209 -5.17 14.04 10.37
C MET A 209 -6.64 13.66 10.22
N LEU A 210 -7.09 12.66 10.99
CA LEU A 210 -8.52 12.44 11.19
C LEU A 210 -9.15 13.62 11.93
N PRO A 211 -10.42 13.96 11.64
CA PRO A 211 -11.18 14.92 12.43
C PRO A 211 -11.21 14.52 13.90
N HIS A 212 -11.17 15.51 14.80
CA HIS A 212 -11.13 15.25 16.25
C HIS A 212 -12.36 14.52 16.79
N ASP A 213 -13.50 14.66 16.12
CA ASP A 213 -14.77 13.99 16.41
C ASP A 213 -14.94 12.67 15.66
N TYR A 214 -13.97 12.27 14.83
CA TYR A 214 -14.02 11.01 14.11
C TYR A 214 -13.80 9.83 15.07
N VAL A 215 -14.80 8.96 15.16
CA VAL A 215 -14.75 7.74 15.98
C VAL A 215 -14.52 6.53 15.09
N LEU A 216 -13.39 5.85 15.30
CA LEU A 216 -13.12 4.55 14.67
C LEU A 216 -14.09 3.50 15.20
N GLU A 217 -14.87 2.88 14.30
CA GLU A 217 -15.81 1.83 14.66
C GLU A 217 -15.08 0.54 15.10
N ASP A 218 -14.07 0.13 14.34
CA ASP A 218 -13.16 -0.98 14.69
C ASP A 218 -11.76 -0.39 14.93
N PRO A 219 -11.20 -0.49 16.15
CA PRO A 219 -9.86 0.04 16.46
C PRO A 219 -8.75 -0.64 15.66
N ASP A 220 -9.01 -1.86 15.17
CA ASP A 220 -8.05 -2.63 14.37
C ASP A 220 -8.37 -2.53 12.86
N SER A 221 -9.03 -1.44 12.43
CA SER A 221 -9.33 -1.21 11.02
C SER A 221 -8.06 -1.08 10.18
N HIS A 222 -8.17 -1.43 8.90
CA HIS A 222 -7.14 -1.12 7.91
C HIS A 222 -7.32 0.34 7.46
N PHE A 223 -6.22 1.10 7.47
CA PHE A 223 -6.13 2.39 6.81
C PHE A 223 -5.63 2.18 5.38
N ILE A 224 -6.31 2.81 4.42
CA ILE A 224 -5.96 2.73 3.01
C ILE A 224 -5.72 4.15 2.50
N TYR A 225 -4.46 4.45 2.22
CA TYR A 225 -4.06 5.71 1.63
C TYR A 225 -3.94 5.51 0.12
N ILE A 226 -4.76 6.22 -0.63
CA ILE A 226 -4.70 6.26 -2.09
C ILE A 226 -3.98 7.54 -2.47
N CYS A 227 -2.75 7.43 -2.98
CA CYS A 227 -1.93 8.55 -3.42
C CYS A 227 -1.93 8.59 -4.95
N LYS A 228 -2.58 9.61 -5.53
CA LYS A 228 -2.66 9.81 -6.98
C LYS A 228 -1.57 10.78 -7.41
N LYS A 229 -0.56 10.30 -8.16
CA LYS A 229 0.51 11.15 -8.70
C LYS A 229 -0.11 12.14 -9.69
N LYS A 230 0.24 13.42 -9.57
CA LYS A 230 -0.28 14.44 -10.48
C LYS A 230 0.30 14.25 -11.88
N ASP A 231 -0.42 14.75 -12.88
CA ASP A 231 0.09 14.83 -14.24
C ASP A 231 1.13 15.97 -14.34
N GLU A 232 2.15 15.79 -15.16
CA GLU A 232 3.20 16.80 -15.37
C GLU A 232 2.62 18.12 -15.91
N ASP A 233 1.52 18.05 -16.67
CA ASP A 233 0.84 19.21 -17.26
C ASP A 233 0.12 20.10 -16.23
N GLU A 234 -0.26 19.57 -15.06
CA GLU A 234 -0.86 20.36 -13.98
C GLU A 234 0.18 21.27 -13.28
N GLU A 235 1.46 20.93 -13.37
CA GLU A 235 2.56 21.69 -12.75
C GLU A 235 3.00 22.88 -13.62
N ALA A 236 2.84 22.77 -14.94
CA ALA A 236 3.16 23.82 -15.91
C ALA A 236 2.21 25.04 -15.88
N GLN A 237 1.11 24.98 -15.10
CA GLN A 237 0.14 26.08 -14.97
C GLN A 237 0.37 27.00 -13.76
N LEU A 238 1.43 26.80 -12.98
CA LEU A 238 1.83 27.78 -11.97
C LEU A 238 2.50 28.98 -12.65
N PRO A 239 2.00 30.22 -12.52
CA PRO A 239 2.67 31.38 -13.07
C PRO A 239 4.04 31.53 -12.39
N SER A 240 5.11 31.43 -13.18
CA SER A 240 6.45 31.82 -12.75
C SER A 240 6.41 33.28 -12.34
N TYR A 241 6.34 33.59 -11.05
CA TYR A 241 6.56 34.94 -10.58
C TYR A 241 8.02 35.30 -10.89
N PRO A 242 8.27 36.36 -11.68
CA PRO A 242 9.63 36.84 -11.88
C PRO A 242 10.20 37.23 -10.52
N LEU A 243 11.40 36.73 -10.20
CA LEU A 243 12.22 37.29 -9.14
C LEU A 243 12.36 38.79 -9.41
N MET A 244 11.78 39.63 -8.54
CA MET A 244 12.14 41.03 -8.51
C MET A 244 13.57 41.11 -7.97
N GLU A 245 14.53 41.12 -8.88
CA GLU A 245 15.76 41.87 -8.68
C GLU A 245 15.39 43.37 -8.59
N ASP A 246 16.11 44.06 -7.71
CA ASP A 246 16.19 45.52 -7.55
C ASP A 246 15.07 46.24 -6.80
N VAL A 247 15.30 46.45 -5.49
CA VAL A 247 15.29 47.81 -4.93
C VAL A 247 16.46 47.95 -3.93
N LEU A 248 17.25 48.99 -4.19
CA LEU A 248 18.43 49.52 -3.50
C LEU A 248 18.33 49.61 -1.96
#